data_AF-A0A8J7WY08-F1
#
_entry.id   AF-A0A8J7WY08-F1
#
_cell.length_a   1.000
_cell.length_b   1.000
_cell.length_c   1.000
_cell.angle_alpha   90.00
_cell.angle_beta   90.00
_cell.angle_gamma   90.00
#
_symmetry.space_group_name_H-M   'P 1'
#
loop_
_entity.id
_entity.type
_entity.pdbx_description
1 polymer ?
#
loop_
_entity_poly.entity_id
_entity_poly.type
_entity_poly.pdbx_seq_one_letter_code
_entity_poly.pdbx_strand_id
1 'polypeptide(L)'
;YKGAKRHPTLGRDVVVSAGARVLGGFEVGDGAKIGSNAVVIKPVPAGATAVGIPARIVPSKAGQSADVTEASAPRSAPRTFSAYGVTQEDDPLS
;
A
#
# COMPACT_ATOMS: atom_id res chain seq x y z
N TYR A 1 -29.30 -17.11 -9.56
CA TYR A 1 -27.92 -16.61 -9.73
C TYR A 1 -26.97 -17.40 -8.82
N LYS A 2 -26.59 -18.62 -9.23
CA LYS A 2 -25.70 -19.51 -8.46
C LYS A 2 -24.32 -19.49 -9.14
N GLY A 3 -23.26 -19.03 -8.45
CA GLY A 3 -21.87 -19.35 -8.84
C GLY A 3 -20.86 -18.22 -9.04
N ALA A 4 -21.26 -16.95 -9.12
CA ALA A 4 -20.27 -15.86 -9.28
C ALA A 4 -19.69 -15.43 -7.92
N LYS A 5 -18.35 -15.43 -7.76
CA LYS A 5 -17.68 -14.84 -6.60
C LYS A 5 -18.07 -13.36 -6.50
N ARG A 6 -18.55 -12.94 -5.33
CA ARG A 6 -18.93 -11.53 -5.03
C ARG A 6 -18.10 -10.91 -3.90
N HIS A 7 -17.28 -11.74 -3.26
CA HIS A 7 -16.43 -11.35 -2.16
C HIS A 7 -14.97 -11.65 -2.53
N PRO A 8 -14.03 -10.83 -2.07
CA PRO A 8 -12.63 -11.01 -2.39
C PRO A 8 -12.08 -12.26 -1.72
N THR A 9 -11.03 -12.83 -2.32
CA THR A 9 -10.21 -13.88 -1.71
C THR A 9 -8.86 -13.29 -1.37
N LEU A 10 -8.42 -13.45 -0.13
CA LEU A 10 -7.10 -12.99 0.32
C LEU A 10 -6.12 -14.16 0.30
N GLY A 11 -4.95 -13.95 -0.30
CA GLY A 11 -3.82 -14.86 -0.25
C GLY A 11 -3.16 -14.93 1.12
N ARG A 12 -2.03 -15.64 1.18
CA ARG A 12 -1.21 -15.80 2.39
C ARG A 12 -0.51 -14.49 2.74
N ASP A 13 -0.34 -14.22 4.03
CA ASP A 13 0.40 -13.06 4.54
C ASP A 13 -0.07 -11.69 4.00
N VAL A 14 -1.34 -11.61 3.57
CA VAL A 14 -1.94 -10.36 3.14
C VAL A 14 -2.20 -9.48 4.36
N VAL A 15 -1.71 -8.25 4.32
CA VAL A 15 -1.94 -7.26 5.37
C VAL A 15 -3.08 -6.35 4.96
N VAL A 16 -4.18 -6.34 5.72
CA VAL A 16 -5.30 -5.42 5.51
C VAL A 16 -5.31 -4.40 6.64
N SER A 17 -5.03 -3.15 6.30
CA SER A 17 -4.99 -2.06 7.28
C SER A 17 -6.39 -1.57 7.67
N ALA A 18 -6.46 -0.81 8.77
CA ALA A 18 -7.71 -0.30 9.32
C ALA A 18 -8.53 0.53 8.29
N GLY A 19 -9.83 0.28 8.26
CA GLY A 19 -10.77 1.01 7.39
C GLY A 19 -10.66 0.69 5.89
N ALA A 20 -9.77 -0.21 5.49
CA ALA A 20 -9.68 -0.66 4.10
C ALA A 20 -10.97 -1.39 3.65
N ARG A 21 -11.36 -1.18 2.39
CA ARG A 21 -12.55 -1.76 1.77
C ARG A 21 -12.14 -2.45 0.48
N VAL A 22 -12.33 -3.77 0.41
CA VAL A 22 -12.04 -4.57 -0.78
C VAL A 22 -13.35 -5.08 -1.37
N LEU A 23 -13.68 -4.61 -2.58
CA LEU A 23 -15.00 -4.79 -3.19
C LEU A 23 -14.86 -5.52 -4.53
N GLY A 24 -15.35 -6.76 -4.60
CA GLY A 24 -15.38 -7.55 -5.83
C GLY A 24 -14.97 -9.00 -5.62
N GLY A 25 -15.32 -9.86 -6.58
CA GLY A 25 -15.01 -11.29 -6.55
C GLY A 25 -13.62 -11.67 -7.06
N PHE A 26 -12.59 -10.89 -6.73
CA PHE A 26 -11.21 -11.12 -7.19
C PHE A 26 -10.28 -11.55 -6.07
N GLU A 27 -9.08 -11.96 -6.45
CA GLU A 27 -8.03 -12.38 -5.55
C GLU A 27 -7.02 -11.27 -5.26
N VAL A 28 -6.57 -11.21 -4.02
CA VAL A 28 -5.46 -10.39 -3.54
C VAL A 28 -4.29 -11.34 -3.33
N GLY A 29 -3.22 -11.17 -4.10
CA GLY A 29 -2.09 -12.09 -4.10
C GLY A 29 -1.34 -12.12 -2.77
N ASP A 30 -0.55 -13.18 -2.58
CA ASP A 30 0.22 -13.42 -1.35
C ASP A 30 1.15 -12.26 -1.00
N GLY A 31 1.25 -11.91 0.28
CA GLY A 31 2.10 -10.83 0.78
C GLY A 31 1.68 -9.43 0.34
N ALA A 32 0.53 -9.27 -0.32
CA ALA A 32 0.02 -7.96 -0.71
C ALA A 32 -0.40 -7.14 0.52
N LYS A 33 -0.25 -5.82 0.44
CA LYS A 33 -0.58 -4.89 1.52
C LYS A 33 -1.68 -3.93 1.07
N ILE A 34 -2.76 -3.85 1.84
CA ILE A 34 -3.85 -2.91 1.59
C ILE A 34 -3.73 -1.75 2.58
N GLY A 35 -3.53 -0.54 2.08
CA GLY A 35 -3.38 0.66 2.89
C GLY A 35 -4.65 1.05 3.63
N SER A 36 -4.49 1.82 4.72
CA SER A 36 -5.61 2.29 5.54
C SER A 36 -6.59 3.11 4.72
N ASN A 37 -7.88 2.90 4.94
CA ASN A 37 -8.98 3.54 4.19
C ASN A 37 -8.93 3.35 2.65
N ALA A 38 -8.09 2.46 2.12
CA ALA A 38 -8.04 2.21 0.67
C ALA A 38 -9.33 1.54 0.17
N VAL A 39 -9.76 1.88 -1.06
CA VAL A 39 -10.91 1.24 -1.72
C VAL A 39 -10.44 0.46 -2.94
N VAL A 40 -10.32 -0.86 -2.77
CA VAL A 40 -9.77 -1.77 -3.77
C VAL A 40 -10.90 -2.39 -4.59
N ILE A 41 -10.88 -2.12 -5.89
CA ILE A 41 -11.89 -2.60 -6.86
C ILE A 41 -11.27 -3.43 -8.01
N LYS A 42 -9.97 -3.71 -7.93
CA LYS A 42 -9.19 -4.46 -8.92
C LYS A 42 -8.30 -5.49 -8.22
N PRO A 43 -7.97 -6.61 -8.88
CA PRO A 43 -7.02 -7.60 -8.35
C PRO A 43 -5.68 -6.96 -7.98
N VAL A 44 -5.10 -7.41 -6.88
CA VAL A 44 -3.80 -6.91 -6.38
C VAL A 44 -2.75 -8.02 -6.57
N PRO A 45 -1.64 -7.76 -7.29
CA PRO A 45 -0.56 -8.72 -7.45
C PRO A 45 0.10 -9.11 -6.11
N ALA A 46 0.71 -10.28 -6.07
CA ALA A 46 1.48 -10.74 -4.92
C ALA A 46 2.59 -9.73 -4.56
N GLY A 47 2.75 -9.46 -3.27
CA GLY A 47 3.73 -8.54 -2.71
C GLY A 47 3.50 -7.06 -3.04
N ALA A 48 2.45 -6.69 -3.79
CA ALA A 48 2.17 -5.30 -4.13
C ALA A 48 1.39 -4.57 -3.03
N THR A 49 1.47 -3.23 -3.01
CA THR A 49 0.73 -2.41 -2.06
C THR A 49 -0.38 -1.63 -2.76
N ALA A 50 -1.62 -1.75 -2.30
CA ALA A 50 -2.77 -1.01 -2.83
C ALA A 50 -3.17 0.13 -1.88
N VAL A 51 -3.15 1.38 -2.37
CA VAL A 51 -3.42 2.58 -1.55
C VAL A 51 -4.37 3.56 -2.24
N GLY A 52 -5.14 4.32 -1.45
CA GLY A 52 -5.99 5.41 -1.94
C GLY A 52 -7.41 5.01 -2.35
N ILE A 53 -8.17 5.99 -2.84
CA ILE A 53 -9.58 5.85 -3.25
C ILE A 53 -9.74 6.55 -4.63
N PRO A 54 -9.98 5.81 -5.74
CA PRO A 54 -9.87 4.35 -5.87
C PRO A 54 -8.41 3.89 -5.70
N ALA A 55 -8.21 2.65 -5.24
CA ALA A 55 -6.88 2.15 -4.93
C ALA A 55 -5.98 2.08 -6.18
N ARG A 56 -4.76 2.60 -6.04
CA ARG A 56 -3.67 2.45 -6.99
C ARG A 56 -2.69 1.41 -6.47
N ILE A 57 -2.20 0.57 -7.37
CA ILE A 57 -1.25 -0.49 -7.04
C ILE A 57 0.15 0.08 -7.18
N VAL A 58 0.88 0.09 -6.08
CA VAL A 58 2.30 0.43 -6.01
C VAL A 58 3.07 -0.89 -6.00
N PRO A 59 3.87 -1.18 -7.04
CA PRO A 59 4.73 -2.35 -7.03
C PRO A 59 5.77 -2.21 -5.91
N SER A 60 6.03 -3.29 -5.18
CA SER A 60 7.11 -3.29 -4.19
C SER A 60 8.44 -3.12 -4.92
N LYS A 61 9.09 -1.98 -4.71
CA LYS A 61 10.48 -1.78 -5.13
C LYS A 61 11.33 -2.71 -4.26
N ALA A 62 12.27 -3.44 -4.86
CA ALA A 62 13.10 -4.44 -4.18
C ALA A 62 13.54 -3.96 -2.77
N GLY A 63 12.97 -4.56 -1.73
CA GLY A 63 13.31 -4.29 -0.33
C GLY A 63 12.63 -3.11 0.36
N GLN A 64 11.70 -2.40 -0.28
CA GLN A 64 10.95 -1.30 0.37
C GLN A 64 9.45 -1.60 0.29
N SER A 65 8.98 -2.37 1.26
CA SER A 65 7.55 -2.39 1.54
C SER A 65 7.19 -1.07 2.24
N ALA A 66 6.06 -0.46 1.89
CA ALA A 66 5.52 0.73 2.57
C ALA A 66 4.96 0.38 3.97
N ASP A 67 5.70 -0.44 4.70
CA ASP A 67 5.38 -0.78 6.07
C ASP A 67 5.74 0.42 6.95
N VAL A 68 4.72 0.98 7.59
CA VAL A 68 4.91 2.02 8.61
C VAL A 68 5.31 1.41 9.96
N THR A 69 5.30 0.07 10.09
CA THR A 69 5.50 -0.63 11.37
C THR A 69 6.94 -1.07 11.63
N GLU A 70 7.89 -0.77 10.74
CA GLU A 70 9.31 -1.00 11.04
C GLU A 70 9.85 0.13 11.92
N ALA A 71 9.62 -0.02 13.23
CA ALA A 71 10.51 0.56 14.22
C ALA A 71 11.84 -0.23 14.25
N SER A 72 12.91 0.41 13.77
CA SER A 72 14.35 0.17 14.04
C SER A 72 15.09 -0.80 13.07
N ALA A 73 16.25 -0.50 12.46
CA ALA A 73 17.37 0.35 12.88
C ALA A 73 18.35 0.74 11.70
N PRO A 74 19.51 1.40 11.94
CA PRO A 74 19.81 2.79 11.60
C PRO A 74 20.70 2.98 10.35
N ARG A 75 20.49 4.05 9.58
CA ARG A 75 21.57 4.63 8.73
C ARG A 75 21.45 6.15 8.64
N SER A 76 22.08 6.79 9.63
CA SER A 76 22.82 8.05 9.52
C SER A 76 22.39 9.01 8.40
N ALA A 77 21.25 9.68 8.58
CA ALA A 77 21.01 11.05 8.14
C ALA A 77 19.76 11.56 8.88
N PRO A 78 19.75 12.78 9.44
CA PRO A 78 18.50 13.36 9.93
C PRO A 78 17.58 13.53 8.72
N ARG A 79 16.57 12.65 8.59
CA ARG A 79 15.48 12.90 7.66
C ARG A 79 14.61 13.97 8.30
N THR A 80 14.94 15.23 8.02
CA THR A 80 14.09 16.37 8.36
C THR A 80 12.68 16.07 7.87
N PHE A 81 11.73 16.05 8.80
CA PHE A 81 10.32 15.82 8.52
C PHE A 81 9.81 16.93 7.58
N SER A 82 9.55 16.61 6.32
CA SER A 82 8.99 17.54 5.35
C SER A 82 7.47 17.33 5.27
N ALA A 83 6.73 18.18 5.98
CA ALA A 83 5.26 18.15 6.04
C ALA A 83 4.59 18.54 4.71
N TYR A 84 5.36 19.09 3.77
CA TYR A 84 4.91 19.48 2.44
C TYR A 84 5.90 18.84 1.45
N GLY A 85 5.39 18.14 0.43
CA GLY A 85 6.19 17.38 -0.53
C GLY A 85 7.04 18.26 -1.45
N VAL A 86 8.03 18.94 -0.89
CA VAL A 86 9.01 19.77 -1.59
C VAL A 86 10.27 18.93 -1.81
N THR A 87 10.67 18.79 -3.07
CA THR A 87 11.99 18.25 -3.44
C THR A 87 13.04 19.36 -3.28
N GLN A 88 14.27 18.98 -2.92
CA GLN A 88 15.38 19.89 -2.55
C GLN A 88 15.76 20.94 -3.63
N GLU A 89 15.19 20.86 -4.83
CA GLU A 89 15.43 21.79 -5.95
C GLU A 89 14.54 23.05 -5.93
N ASP A 90 13.50 23.11 -5.09
CA ASP A 90 12.54 24.24 -5.04
C ASP A 90 12.62 25.01 -3.71
N ASP A 91 13.84 25.31 -3.24
CA ASP A 91 14.10 26.19 -2.10
C ASP A 91 14.31 27.65 -2.55
N PRO A 92 13.41 28.59 -2.25
CA PRO A 92 13.54 29.99 -2.67
C PRO A 92 14.57 30.81 -1.84
N LEU A 93 15.32 30.18 -0.92
CA LEU A 93 16.34 30.84 -0.08
C LEU A 93 17.76 30.28 -0.22
N SER A 94 18.02 29.40 -1.20
CA SER A 94 19.39 28.98 -1.58
C SER A 94 20.00 29.86 -2.67
#